data_AF-A0AB74C255-F1
#
_entry.id   AF-A0AB74C255-F1
#
_cell.length_a   1.000
_cell.length_b   1.000
_cell.length_c   1.000
_cell.angle_alpha   90.00
_cell.angle_beta   90.00
_cell.angle_gamma   90.00
#
_symmetry.space_group_name_H-M   'P 1'
#
loop_
_entity.id
_entity.type
_entity.pdbx_description
1 polymer ?
#
loop_
_entity_poly.entity_id
_entity_poly.type
_entity_poly.pdbx_seq_one_letter_code
_entity_poly.pdbx_strand_id
1 'polypeptide(L)'
;MIAYGLLTLIVSTAAVAREIVFPPIAAIQGSGQVPLGEDDTVDIVTGSHFSGLTTFGHLPYVNCLVDDQAHSTPYDIAILGAPFDTGVTARPGARFGPVGIRLGSRRLQGWNIYTGVNVFESWAKLVDCGDAPLTRLDNTVALKQLDLAHKVISSRPTNSTDRGRTPRILTLGGDHTTTLSALRSTYDKWGPVSVIHFDSHLDTWDPKVLGGGVSHYAGVNHGTFLHIAHEEGLIRNTSLHVGIRAPVIRPKGDIRNDIRCGFEIIKARDLDRVGINGIVDQIKARVGDSKVYISVDIDVLDPAYAPATGTAEPGGFTTRELLSILDALHGLPVIGADVVEVAPIYDTTAETTTLAAAEVAHSLLYLMVETPPHADSSYFGENASKSDIYTQVLEQAQGLVYGQRNWVCLLLLSKYLYLNNIDNDYNNSNFSNVASLLWHAYAALPSPSSSVNWAGFYIRQDKFPNAQTTEKQNQNQKQVLWLGPFQGRPACQEIRFGKGVCGTAAEKRETVLVGDVLSFPGHIACDASSRSEIVVPILVGGETVAIIDIDCTEPDGFDEVDRKYLEDLAKLLAEACDW
;
A
#
# COMPACT_ATOMS: atom_id res chain seq x y z
N MET A 1 -43.77 56.96 65.20
CA MET A 1 -45.06 57.32 64.59
C MET A 1 -44.80 57.83 63.18
N ILE A 2 -45.51 57.25 62.20
CA ILE A 2 -45.80 57.81 60.87
C ILE A 2 -44.70 57.70 59.80
N ALA A 3 -44.83 56.60 59.04
CA ALA A 3 -44.78 56.47 57.58
C ALA A 3 -44.00 57.49 56.74
N TYR A 4 -43.02 56.97 55.97
CA TYR A 4 -42.71 57.49 54.64
C TYR A 4 -42.84 56.38 53.62
N GLY A 5 -43.81 56.57 52.72
CA GLY A 5 -44.11 55.70 51.60
C GLY A 5 -43.17 55.94 50.42
N LEU A 6 -43.01 54.87 49.65
CA LEU A 6 -42.34 54.72 48.37
C LEU A 6 -42.53 55.89 47.39
N LEU A 7 -41.43 56.29 46.75
CA LEU A 7 -41.46 56.76 45.36
C LEU A 7 -40.35 56.03 44.59
N THR A 8 -40.74 55.00 43.84
CA THR A 8 -39.86 54.20 42.99
C THR A 8 -39.64 54.96 41.68
N LEU A 9 -38.46 55.57 41.50
CA LEU A 9 -38.05 56.12 40.21
C LEU A 9 -37.31 55.03 39.42
N ILE A 10 -37.91 54.56 38.33
CA ILE A 10 -37.31 53.65 37.37
C ILE A 10 -36.27 54.45 36.57
N VAL A 11 -34.98 54.21 36.83
CA VAL A 11 -33.88 54.66 35.96
C VAL A 11 -33.56 53.50 35.02
N SER A 12 -34.08 53.55 33.80
CA SER A 12 -33.55 52.75 32.69
C SER A 12 -32.14 53.27 32.38
N THR A 13 -31.13 52.55 32.86
CA THR A 13 -29.79 52.68 32.29
C THR A 13 -29.80 51.86 31.00
N ALA A 14 -29.97 52.54 29.87
CA ALA A 14 -29.66 51.96 28.58
C ALA A 14 -28.16 51.68 28.57
N ALA A 15 -27.77 50.41 28.70
CA ALA A 15 -26.43 49.97 28.33
C ALA A 15 -26.32 50.13 26.81
N VAL A 16 -25.75 51.25 26.37
CA VAL A 16 -25.35 51.42 24.97
C VAL A 16 -24.17 50.48 24.75
N ALA A 17 -24.45 49.30 24.22
CA ALA A 17 -23.41 48.50 23.60
C ALA A 17 -22.75 49.36 22.52
N ARG A 18 -21.42 49.49 22.56
CA ARG A 18 -20.68 50.12 21.47
C ARG A 18 -20.91 49.27 20.22
N GLU A 19 -21.64 49.80 19.24
CA GLU A 19 -21.54 49.32 17.87
C GLU A 19 -20.09 49.49 17.42
N ILE A 20 -19.43 48.38 17.14
CA ILE A 20 -18.12 48.37 16.52
C ILE A 20 -18.34 48.68 15.04
N VAL A 21 -18.16 49.95 14.66
CA VAL A 21 -18.16 50.37 13.26
C VAL A 21 -16.75 50.13 12.69
N PHE A 22 -16.62 49.15 11.80
CA PHE A 22 -15.42 48.94 10.97
C PHE A 22 -15.22 50.14 10.02
N PRO A 23 -13.98 50.45 9.59
CA PRO A 23 -13.57 51.81 9.21
C PRO A 23 -14.42 52.42 8.06
N PRO A 24 -14.52 53.76 8.02
CA PRO A 24 -15.43 54.45 7.11
C PRO A 24 -15.10 54.16 5.65
N ILE A 25 -16.16 54.03 4.86
CA ILE A 25 -16.20 53.84 3.41
C ILE A 25 -15.49 55.02 2.73
N ALA A 26 -14.17 54.99 2.62
CA ALA A 26 -13.38 55.89 1.79
C ALA A 26 -11.95 55.40 1.60
N ALA A 27 -11.77 54.26 0.92
CA ALA A 27 -10.53 53.97 0.20
C ALA A 27 -10.77 52.85 -0.83
N ILE A 28 -10.96 53.24 -2.09
CA ILE A 28 -10.75 52.47 -3.33
C ILE A 28 -11.23 51.01 -3.27
N GLN A 29 -12.48 50.79 -3.67
CA GLN A 29 -12.99 49.46 -4.01
C GLN A 29 -12.28 48.94 -5.26
N GLY A 30 -11.30 48.05 -5.06
CA GLY A 30 -10.90 47.12 -6.11
C GLY A 30 -12.10 46.22 -6.47
N SER A 31 -12.18 45.77 -7.72
CA SER A 31 -13.31 45.04 -8.33
C SER A 31 -13.59 43.63 -7.75
N GLY A 32 -13.34 43.40 -6.46
CA GLY A 32 -13.50 42.11 -5.79
C GLY A 32 -14.07 42.17 -4.37
N GLN A 33 -14.50 43.33 -3.86
CA GLN A 33 -15.17 43.41 -2.56
C GLN A 33 -16.68 43.44 -2.74
N VAL A 34 -17.37 42.39 -2.28
CA VAL A 34 -18.84 42.29 -2.29
C VAL A 34 -19.37 42.92 -1.00
N PRO A 35 -20.31 43.90 -1.06
CA PRO A 35 -20.97 44.42 0.12
C PRO A 35 -21.80 43.32 0.80
N LEU A 36 -21.67 43.15 2.11
CA LEU A 36 -22.59 42.31 2.89
C LEU A 36 -23.97 42.98 2.86
N GLY A 37 -24.91 42.44 2.07
CA GLY A 37 -26.30 42.88 2.04
C GLY A 37 -27.06 42.47 3.31
N GLU A 38 -28.21 43.09 3.59
CA GLU A 38 -29.06 42.78 4.76
C GLU A 38 -29.66 41.36 4.76
N ASP A 39 -29.56 40.61 3.65
CA ASP A 39 -30.16 39.27 3.52
C ASP A 39 -29.28 38.24 2.77
N ASP A 40 -27.98 38.51 2.57
CA ASP A 40 -27.07 37.57 1.89
C ASP A 40 -26.12 36.85 2.86
N THR A 41 -26.12 35.53 2.71
CA THR A 41 -25.69 34.48 3.62
C THR A 41 -24.23 34.56 4.09
N VAL A 42 -24.03 34.76 5.40
CA VAL A 42 -22.74 34.47 6.05
C VAL A 42 -22.42 33.00 5.84
N ASP A 43 -21.29 32.70 5.20
CA ASP A 43 -20.82 31.34 5.01
C ASP A 43 -20.47 30.70 6.37
N ILE A 44 -21.32 29.76 6.78
CA ILE A 44 -21.13 28.93 7.98
C ILE A 44 -20.54 27.55 7.66
N VAL A 45 -20.28 27.27 6.38
CA VAL A 45 -19.88 25.95 5.86
C VAL A 45 -18.37 25.89 5.60
N THR A 46 -17.78 26.93 5.00
CA THR A 46 -16.31 26.99 4.75
C THR A 46 -15.54 27.82 5.78
N GLY A 47 -16.17 28.05 6.93
CA GLY A 47 -15.67 28.92 8.00
C GLY A 47 -14.36 28.47 8.66
N SER A 48 -13.98 29.23 9.69
CA SER A 48 -12.72 29.11 10.43
C SER A 48 -12.30 27.68 10.82
N HIS A 49 -11.02 27.35 10.58
CA HIS A 49 -10.32 26.12 11.00
C HIS A 49 -10.25 25.88 12.51
N PHE A 50 -10.75 26.83 13.32
CA PHE A 50 -10.78 26.70 14.78
C PHE A 50 -12.13 26.16 15.29
N SER A 51 -12.99 25.68 14.40
CA SER A 51 -14.33 25.12 14.70
C SER A 51 -14.52 23.72 14.10
N GLY A 52 -15.59 23.02 14.50
CA GLY A 52 -15.91 21.67 14.00
C GLY A 52 -15.25 20.51 14.76
N LEU A 53 -15.47 19.30 14.25
CA LEU A 53 -14.82 18.09 14.77
C LEU A 53 -13.32 18.15 14.46
N THR A 54 -12.48 17.88 15.46
CA THR A 54 -11.03 17.97 15.31
C THR A 54 -10.47 16.64 14.80
N THR A 55 -10.55 16.43 13.50
CA THR A 55 -9.87 15.36 12.75
C THR A 55 -8.51 15.84 12.24
N PHE A 56 -7.66 14.92 11.80
CA PHE A 56 -6.38 15.24 11.18
C PHE A 56 -6.60 16.07 9.92
N GLY A 57 -6.05 17.29 9.85
CA GLY A 57 -6.15 18.17 8.69
C GLY A 57 -7.58 18.48 8.23
N HIS A 58 -8.57 18.43 9.15
CA HIS A 58 -10.01 18.56 8.83
C HIS A 58 -10.55 17.49 7.88
N LEU A 59 -9.90 16.34 7.80
CA LEU A 59 -10.37 15.22 6.98
C LEU A 59 -11.76 14.74 7.43
N PRO A 60 -12.59 14.21 6.51
CA PRO A 60 -13.86 13.61 6.87
C PRO A 60 -13.68 12.47 7.88
N TYR A 61 -14.43 12.51 8.97
CA TYR A 61 -14.50 11.41 9.92
C TYR A 61 -15.34 10.26 9.36
N VAL A 62 -14.80 9.05 9.40
CA VAL A 62 -15.52 7.81 9.08
C VAL A 62 -15.27 6.81 10.20
N ASN A 63 -16.30 6.21 10.78
CA ASN A 63 -16.06 5.13 11.73
C ASN A 63 -15.70 3.85 10.97
N CYS A 64 -14.42 3.69 10.66
CA CYS A 64 -13.89 2.60 9.83
C CYS A 64 -14.03 1.20 10.50
N LEU A 65 -14.31 1.17 11.80
CA LEU A 65 -14.52 -0.06 12.58
C LEU A 65 -15.97 -0.58 12.50
N VAL A 66 -16.89 0.19 11.89
CA VAL A 66 -18.28 -0.21 11.67
C VAL A 66 -18.50 -0.52 10.20
N ASP A 67 -18.94 -1.75 9.90
CA ASP A 67 -19.06 -2.26 8.54
C ASP A 67 -19.94 -1.40 7.64
N ASP A 68 -21.14 -0.99 8.08
CA ASP A 68 -22.07 -0.22 7.24
C ASP A 68 -21.50 1.15 6.81
N GLN A 69 -20.77 1.82 7.69
CA GLN A 69 -20.14 3.11 7.37
C GLN A 69 -18.90 2.93 6.50
N ALA A 70 -18.07 1.93 6.80
CA ALA A 70 -16.88 1.63 6.02
C ALA A 70 -17.22 1.16 4.59
N HIS A 71 -18.30 0.41 4.40
CA HIS A 71 -18.75 -0.04 3.07
C HIS A 71 -19.38 1.10 2.24
N SER A 72 -20.07 2.04 2.88
CA SER A 72 -20.70 3.17 2.18
C SER A 72 -19.72 4.28 1.81
N THR A 73 -18.54 4.33 2.43
CA THR A 73 -17.50 5.33 2.17
C THR A 73 -16.14 4.66 1.98
N PRO A 74 -15.82 4.17 0.77
CA PRO A 74 -14.49 3.63 0.47
C PRO A 74 -13.42 4.72 0.58
N TYR A 75 -12.18 4.31 0.86
CA TYR A 75 -11.04 5.22 1.06
C TYR A 75 -9.73 4.58 0.61
N ASP A 76 -8.77 5.42 0.23
CA ASP A 76 -7.45 4.97 -0.25
C ASP A 76 -6.41 5.04 0.86
N ILE A 77 -6.52 6.02 1.76
CA ILE A 77 -5.64 6.16 2.92
C ILE A 77 -6.47 6.53 4.15
N ALA A 78 -6.25 5.80 5.24
CA ALA A 78 -6.89 6.02 6.53
C ALA A 78 -5.91 6.60 7.55
N ILE A 79 -6.33 7.65 8.25
CA ILE A 79 -5.65 8.11 9.47
C ILE A 79 -6.23 7.35 10.66
N LEU A 80 -5.39 6.70 11.45
CA LEU A 80 -5.79 5.92 12.63
C LEU A 80 -5.03 6.39 13.86
N GLY A 81 -5.72 6.75 14.95
CA GLY A 81 -5.07 6.98 16.22
C GLY A 81 -4.87 5.70 17.04
N ALA A 82 -3.71 5.56 17.67
CA ALA A 82 -3.37 4.44 18.54
C ALA A 82 -3.00 4.92 19.97
N PRO A 83 -3.97 5.35 20.79
CA PRO A 83 -3.72 5.97 22.10
C PRO A 83 -3.24 4.97 23.17
N PHE A 84 -1.98 4.58 23.11
CA PHE A 84 -1.33 3.58 23.96
C PHE A 84 0.00 4.12 24.49
N ASP A 85 0.34 3.91 25.76
CA ASP A 85 1.68 4.27 26.30
C ASP A 85 2.08 3.42 27.51
N THR A 86 1.50 2.23 27.63
CA THR A 86 1.77 1.34 28.75
C THR A 86 2.99 0.45 28.50
N GLY A 87 3.66 0.61 27.35
CA GLY A 87 4.94 0.02 27.00
C GLY A 87 6.14 0.94 27.25
N VAL A 88 5.94 2.18 27.72
CA VAL A 88 7.04 3.12 27.99
C VAL A 88 7.89 2.69 29.19
N THR A 89 9.18 3.02 29.14
CA THR A 89 10.14 2.74 30.23
C THR A 89 10.49 3.95 31.09
N ALA A 90 10.20 5.17 30.61
CA ALA A 90 10.51 6.42 31.30
C ALA A 90 9.25 7.27 31.58
N ARG A 91 8.97 8.26 30.74
CA ARG A 91 7.90 9.24 30.94
C ARG A 91 6.64 8.86 30.14
N PRO A 92 5.49 8.58 30.77
CA PRO A 92 4.25 8.31 30.07
C PRO A 92 3.55 9.60 29.60
N GLY A 93 2.62 9.48 28.67
CA GLY A 93 1.89 10.61 28.11
C GLY A 93 1.54 10.43 26.63
N ALA A 94 2.21 9.50 25.94
CA ALA A 94 2.01 9.25 24.52
C ALA A 94 0.60 8.74 24.16
N ARG A 95 -0.18 8.24 25.14
CA ARG A 95 -1.61 7.92 24.92
C ARG A 95 -2.45 9.13 24.49
N PHE A 96 -1.96 10.35 24.76
CA PHE A 96 -2.59 11.60 24.31
C PHE A 96 -1.99 12.14 23.00
N GLY A 97 -1.01 11.44 22.42
CA GLY A 97 -0.39 11.77 21.13
C GLY A 97 -1.39 11.94 20.01
N PRO A 98 -2.33 11.00 19.76
CA PRO A 98 -3.23 11.10 18.60
C PRO A 98 -4.09 12.37 18.62
N VAL A 99 -4.63 12.74 19.79
CA VAL A 99 -5.40 13.99 19.93
C VAL A 99 -4.51 15.22 19.79
N GLY A 100 -3.28 15.19 20.33
CA GLY A 100 -2.31 16.26 20.17
C GLY A 100 -1.94 16.52 18.71
N ILE A 101 -1.65 15.46 17.95
CA ILE A 101 -1.30 15.57 16.52
C ILE A 101 -2.47 16.11 15.71
N ARG A 102 -3.71 15.65 15.98
CA ARG A 102 -4.90 16.24 15.34
C ARG A 102 -5.06 17.73 15.65
N LEU A 103 -4.83 18.16 16.90
CA LEU A 103 -4.84 19.58 17.26
C LEU A 103 -3.76 20.37 16.52
N GLY A 104 -2.53 19.86 16.44
CA GLY A 104 -1.44 20.48 15.68
C GLY A 104 -1.73 20.60 14.19
N SER A 105 -2.49 19.65 13.63
CA SER A 105 -2.83 19.59 12.21
C SER A 105 -3.88 20.60 11.74
N ARG A 106 -4.50 21.36 12.66
CA ARG A 106 -5.64 22.26 12.35
C ARG A 106 -5.32 23.35 11.32
N ARG A 107 -4.04 23.65 11.09
CA ARG A 107 -3.60 24.66 10.11
C ARG A 107 -3.16 24.06 8.78
N LEU A 108 -3.14 22.73 8.65
CA LEU A 108 -2.81 22.07 7.39
C LEU A 108 -3.94 22.28 6.38
N GLN A 109 -3.64 23.00 5.31
CA GLN A 109 -4.49 23.14 4.13
C GLN A 109 -3.65 23.63 2.96
N GLY A 110 -4.07 23.26 1.74
CA GLY A 110 -3.61 23.87 0.51
C GLY A 110 -2.32 23.24 -0.03
N TRP A 111 -1.69 23.96 -0.94
CA TRP A 111 -0.53 23.49 -1.68
C TRP A 111 0.74 23.56 -0.83
N ASN A 112 1.47 22.45 -0.74
CA ASN A 112 2.81 22.45 -0.16
C ASN A 112 3.75 23.26 -1.06
N ILE A 113 4.42 24.27 -0.49
CA ILE A 113 5.30 25.19 -1.23
C ILE A 113 6.60 24.54 -1.74
N TYR A 114 7.02 23.43 -1.11
CA TYR A 114 8.24 22.71 -1.47
C TYR A 114 7.98 21.62 -2.51
N THR A 115 6.94 20.82 -2.32
CA THR A 115 6.61 19.71 -3.23
C THR A 115 5.68 20.12 -4.37
N GLY A 116 4.97 21.24 -4.23
CA GLY A 116 3.99 21.70 -5.21
C GLY A 116 2.75 20.82 -5.30
N VAL A 117 2.43 20.05 -4.25
CA VAL A 117 1.28 19.14 -4.19
C VAL A 117 0.33 19.52 -3.06
N ASN A 118 -0.97 19.48 -3.33
CA ASN A 118 -2.00 19.49 -2.29
C ASN A 118 -2.50 18.06 -2.08
N VAL A 119 -2.09 17.42 -0.99
CA VAL A 119 -2.46 16.01 -0.71
C VAL A 119 -3.95 15.83 -0.46
N PHE A 120 -4.62 16.86 0.07
CA PHE A 120 -6.05 16.83 0.42
C PHE A 120 -6.96 16.95 -0.82
N GLU A 121 -6.45 17.47 -1.92
CA GLU A 121 -7.15 17.62 -3.21
C GLU A 121 -6.59 16.68 -4.29
N SER A 122 -5.73 15.74 -3.91
CA SER A 122 -5.15 14.76 -4.83
C SER A 122 -6.13 13.62 -5.16
N TRP A 123 -5.66 12.61 -5.88
CA TRP A 123 -6.47 11.46 -6.31
C TRP A 123 -6.96 10.60 -5.14
N ALA A 124 -6.19 10.51 -4.05
CA ALA A 124 -6.46 9.59 -2.95
C ALA A 124 -7.62 10.09 -2.09
N LYS A 125 -8.60 9.23 -1.84
CA LYS A 125 -9.65 9.49 -0.87
C LYS A 125 -9.11 9.29 0.55
N LEU A 126 -8.93 10.39 1.26
CA LEU A 126 -8.42 10.44 2.63
C LEU A 126 -9.56 10.50 3.65
N VAL A 127 -9.46 9.72 4.74
CA VAL A 127 -10.41 9.75 5.86
C VAL A 127 -9.69 9.69 7.20
N ASP A 128 -10.28 10.29 8.24
CA ASP A 128 -9.88 10.07 9.63
C ASP A 128 -10.79 9.01 10.27
N CYS A 129 -10.21 7.87 10.63
CA CYS A 129 -10.91 6.73 11.20
C CYS A 129 -11.16 6.87 12.72
N GLY A 130 -10.73 7.98 13.34
CA GLY A 130 -10.73 8.12 14.78
C GLY A 130 -9.64 7.26 15.44
N ASP A 131 -9.93 6.75 16.62
CA ASP A 131 -8.96 6.02 17.44
C ASP A 131 -9.34 4.55 17.59
N ALA A 132 -8.32 3.68 17.65
CA ALA A 132 -8.52 2.30 18.05
C ALA A 132 -9.03 2.22 19.51
N PRO A 133 -10.04 1.39 19.81
CA PRO A 133 -10.68 1.33 21.13
C PRO A 133 -9.86 0.49 22.12
N LEU A 134 -8.68 0.98 22.48
CA LEU A 134 -7.70 0.24 23.28
C LEU A 134 -8.05 0.27 24.78
N THR A 135 -7.93 -0.87 25.45
CA THR A 135 -7.95 -0.91 26.92
C THR A 135 -6.67 -0.31 27.49
N ARG A 136 -6.80 0.40 28.62
CA ARG A 136 -5.65 0.98 29.35
C ARG A 136 -5.14 0.08 30.47
N LEU A 137 -5.75 -1.10 30.64
CA LEU A 137 -5.55 -1.97 31.81
C LEU A 137 -4.66 -3.19 31.52
N ASP A 138 -4.55 -3.61 30.26
CA ASP A 138 -3.81 -4.81 29.87
C ASP A 138 -3.18 -4.61 28.49
N ASN A 139 -1.84 -4.68 28.42
CA ASN A 139 -1.08 -4.42 27.19
C ASN A 139 -1.35 -5.49 26.13
N THR A 140 -1.53 -6.76 26.55
CA THR A 140 -1.78 -7.86 25.62
C THR A 140 -3.12 -7.70 24.93
N VAL A 141 -4.15 -7.32 25.70
CA VAL A 141 -5.48 -7.06 25.14
C VAL A 141 -5.45 -5.80 24.26
N ALA A 142 -4.79 -4.73 24.71
CA ALA A 142 -4.67 -3.49 23.95
C ALA A 142 -4.01 -3.71 22.58
N LEU A 143 -2.86 -4.38 22.52
CA LEU A 143 -2.17 -4.66 21.26
C LEU A 143 -2.99 -5.57 20.35
N LYS A 144 -3.73 -6.56 20.88
CA LYS A 144 -4.67 -7.37 20.07
C LYS A 144 -5.83 -6.55 19.51
N GLN A 145 -6.34 -5.58 20.27
CA GLN A 145 -7.37 -4.66 19.78
C GLN A 145 -6.82 -3.77 18.66
N LEU A 146 -5.56 -3.33 18.78
CA LEU A 146 -4.88 -2.55 17.75
C LEU A 146 -4.61 -3.38 16.48
N ASP A 147 -4.14 -4.63 16.63
CA ASP A 147 -3.98 -5.60 15.54
C ASP A 147 -5.30 -5.75 14.76
N LEU A 148 -6.41 -5.94 15.47
CA LEU A 148 -7.73 -6.09 14.87
C LEU A 148 -8.20 -4.80 14.18
N ALA A 149 -7.97 -3.63 14.79
CA ALA A 149 -8.33 -2.34 14.17
C ALA A 149 -7.61 -2.14 12.85
N HIS A 150 -6.29 -2.37 12.81
CA HIS A 150 -5.50 -2.32 11.57
C HIS A 150 -5.98 -3.31 10.52
N LYS A 151 -6.25 -4.56 10.92
CA LYS A 151 -6.75 -5.60 10.02
C LYS A 151 -8.10 -5.23 9.41
N VAL A 152 -9.02 -4.69 10.22
CA VAL A 152 -10.34 -4.27 9.73
C VAL A 152 -10.19 -3.13 8.73
N ILE A 153 -9.41 -2.09 9.05
CA ILE A 153 -9.22 -0.91 8.19
C ILE A 153 -8.53 -1.29 6.87
N SER A 154 -7.45 -2.07 6.92
CA SER A 154 -6.73 -2.52 5.71
C SER A 154 -7.49 -3.56 4.88
N SER A 155 -8.59 -4.13 5.39
CA SER A 155 -9.42 -5.09 4.66
C SER A 155 -10.53 -4.45 3.82
N ARG A 156 -10.72 -3.13 3.93
CA ARG A 156 -11.77 -2.41 3.21
C ARG A 156 -11.43 -2.21 1.73
N PRO A 157 -12.43 -2.03 0.85
CA PRO A 157 -12.18 -1.67 -0.53
C PRO A 157 -11.63 -0.24 -0.65
N THR A 158 -10.69 -0.05 -1.58
CA THR A 158 -10.20 1.26 -1.96
C THR A 158 -11.23 2.05 -2.78
N ASN A 159 -11.13 3.37 -2.75
CA ASN A 159 -11.98 4.24 -3.57
C ASN A 159 -11.47 4.28 -5.02
N SER A 160 -10.14 4.27 -5.19
CA SER A 160 -9.46 4.37 -6.47
C SER A 160 -8.80 3.03 -6.80
N THR A 161 -9.59 2.09 -7.32
CA THR A 161 -9.17 0.69 -7.55
C THR A 161 -8.07 0.54 -8.61
N ASP A 162 -7.87 1.54 -9.46
CA ASP A 162 -6.78 1.63 -10.44
C ASP A 162 -5.42 1.99 -9.81
N ARG A 163 -5.40 2.51 -8.58
CA ARG A 163 -4.20 2.98 -7.87
C ARG A 163 -3.76 2.11 -6.69
N GLY A 164 -4.49 1.02 -6.43
CA GLY A 164 -4.19 0.08 -5.36
C GLY A 164 -5.47 -0.59 -4.87
N ARG A 165 -5.36 -1.85 -4.42
CA ARG A 165 -6.51 -2.63 -3.91
C ARG A 165 -6.65 -2.61 -2.40
N THR A 166 -5.59 -2.22 -1.71
CA THR A 166 -5.50 -2.23 -0.25
C THR A 166 -5.36 -0.79 0.26
N PRO A 167 -6.27 -0.31 1.13
CA PRO A 167 -6.11 0.97 1.78
C PRO A 167 -4.84 1.00 2.63
N ARG A 168 -4.09 2.09 2.55
CA ARG A 168 -2.90 2.29 3.38
C ARG A 168 -3.27 3.05 4.65
N ILE A 169 -2.46 2.90 5.69
CA ILE A 169 -2.74 3.46 7.02
C ILE A 169 -1.59 4.38 7.41
N LEU A 170 -1.94 5.60 7.82
CA LEU A 170 -1.06 6.51 8.55
C LEU A 170 -1.50 6.51 10.02
N THR A 171 -0.69 5.94 10.89
CA THR A 171 -1.02 5.85 12.32
C THR A 171 -0.51 7.08 13.06
N LEU A 172 -1.40 7.74 13.79
CA LEU A 172 -1.06 8.71 14.82
C LEU A 172 -0.83 7.91 16.10
N GLY A 173 0.42 7.77 16.47
CA GLY A 173 0.89 6.81 17.45
C GLY A 173 0.55 7.17 18.88
N GLY A 174 0.74 6.16 19.70
CA GLY A 174 1.05 6.27 21.11
C GLY A 174 2.56 6.08 21.29
N ASP A 175 2.97 5.27 22.26
CA ASP A 175 4.35 4.81 22.33
C ASP A 175 4.73 3.93 21.13
N HIS A 176 6.03 3.72 20.92
CA HIS A 176 6.56 3.04 19.74
C HIS A 176 6.13 1.56 19.62
N THR A 177 5.59 0.96 20.70
CA THR A 177 5.05 -0.42 20.65
C THR A 177 3.91 -0.54 19.64
N THR A 178 3.18 0.54 19.38
CA THR A 178 2.02 0.57 18.48
C THR A 178 2.36 0.17 17.03
N THR A 179 3.60 0.43 16.60
CA THR A 179 4.10 0.09 15.26
C THR A 179 4.14 -1.41 15.00
N LEU A 180 4.29 -2.26 16.04
CA LEU A 180 4.26 -3.72 15.88
C LEU A 180 2.93 -4.19 15.28
N SER A 181 1.81 -3.63 15.73
CA SER A 181 0.47 -3.94 15.20
C SER A 181 0.32 -3.47 13.76
N ALA A 182 0.87 -2.30 13.42
CA ALA A 182 0.86 -1.78 12.07
C ALA A 182 1.69 -2.66 11.11
N LEU A 183 2.84 -3.15 11.54
CA LEU A 183 3.70 -4.05 10.76
C LEU A 183 3.06 -5.42 10.54
N ARG A 184 2.38 -6.00 11.53
CA ARG A 184 1.62 -7.26 11.36
C ARG A 184 0.54 -7.13 10.30
N SER A 185 -0.26 -6.07 10.36
CA SER A 185 -1.28 -5.81 9.35
C SER A 185 -0.68 -5.50 7.98
N THR A 186 0.48 -4.85 7.94
CA THR A 186 1.21 -4.60 6.70
C THR A 186 1.67 -5.92 6.08
N TYR A 187 2.25 -6.81 6.88
CA TYR A 187 2.71 -8.11 6.42
C TYR A 187 1.59 -8.93 5.79
N ASP A 188 0.42 -8.99 6.44
CA ASP A 188 -0.77 -9.70 5.94
C ASP A 188 -1.22 -9.24 4.54
N LYS A 189 -0.92 -8.00 4.16
CA LYS A 189 -1.36 -7.39 2.89
C LYS A 189 -0.26 -7.27 1.86
N TRP A 190 0.97 -7.01 2.30
CA TRP A 190 2.07 -6.57 1.45
C TRP A 190 3.28 -7.51 1.50
N GLY A 191 3.29 -8.48 2.42
CA GLY A 191 4.45 -9.28 2.76
C GLY A 191 5.48 -8.49 3.59
N PRO A 192 6.70 -9.03 3.79
CA PRO A 192 7.72 -8.35 4.57
C PRO A 192 8.21 -7.08 3.88
N VAL A 193 8.40 -6.02 4.67
CA VAL A 193 8.76 -4.66 4.21
C VAL A 193 10.11 -4.21 4.75
N SER A 194 10.73 -3.24 4.09
CA SER A 194 11.85 -2.51 4.70
C SER A 194 11.30 -1.42 5.61
N VAL A 195 11.83 -1.32 6.82
CA VAL A 195 11.48 -0.26 7.75
C VAL A 195 12.52 0.85 7.66
N ILE A 196 12.06 2.08 7.39
CA ILE A 196 12.86 3.29 7.60
C ILE A 196 12.41 3.85 8.94
N HIS A 197 13.27 3.69 9.94
CA HIS A 197 12.99 4.02 11.34
C HIS A 197 13.72 5.32 11.71
N PHE A 198 12.96 6.41 11.84
CA PHE A 198 13.50 7.69 12.30
C PHE A 198 13.36 7.77 13.81
N ASP A 199 14.49 7.70 14.52
CA ASP A 199 14.50 7.58 15.98
C ASP A 199 15.86 8.00 16.53
N SER A 200 15.91 8.39 17.81
CA SER A 200 17.16 8.52 18.55
C SER A 200 17.67 7.18 19.12
N HIS A 201 16.80 6.18 19.26
CA HIS A 201 16.97 4.84 19.82
C HIS A 201 16.91 3.72 18.76
N LEU A 202 17.45 2.54 19.09
CA LEU A 202 17.47 1.39 18.16
C LEU A 202 16.17 0.59 18.14
N ASP A 203 15.46 0.52 19.27
CA ASP A 203 14.23 -0.25 19.52
C ASP A 203 14.23 -1.73 19.09
N THR A 204 15.41 -2.25 18.78
CA THR A 204 15.69 -3.65 18.51
C THR A 204 16.22 -4.38 19.75
N TRP A 205 16.20 -3.79 20.96
CA TRP A 205 16.81 -4.45 22.12
C TRP A 205 16.22 -5.85 22.34
N ASP A 206 17.09 -6.80 22.70
CA ASP A 206 16.68 -8.13 23.11
C ASP A 206 15.78 -8.01 24.37
N PRO A 207 14.55 -8.55 24.35
CA PRO A 207 13.63 -8.54 25.49
C PRO A 207 14.21 -9.11 26.79
N LYS A 208 15.21 -10.00 26.69
CA LYS A 208 15.94 -10.54 27.87
C LYS A 208 16.82 -9.49 28.52
N VAL A 209 17.18 -8.44 27.79
CA VAL A 209 18.01 -7.31 28.25
C VAL A 209 17.11 -6.16 28.67
N LEU A 210 16.31 -5.65 27.73
CA LEU A 210 15.38 -4.55 27.95
C LEU A 210 13.98 -5.12 28.24
N GLY A 211 13.71 -5.35 29.51
CA GLY A 211 12.59 -6.19 30.00
C GLY A 211 13.03 -7.21 31.06
N GLY A 212 14.36 -7.37 31.22
CA GLY A 212 15.00 -8.11 32.30
C GLY A 212 14.70 -9.60 32.32
N GLY A 213 14.15 -10.16 31.23
CA GLY A 213 13.68 -11.55 31.19
C GLY A 213 12.61 -11.86 32.22
N VAL A 214 11.88 -10.86 32.72
CA VAL A 214 10.93 -10.99 33.83
C VAL A 214 9.71 -11.82 33.41
N SER A 215 9.13 -11.52 32.24
CA SER A 215 8.03 -12.30 31.66
C SER A 215 7.91 -12.01 30.16
N HIS A 216 7.22 -12.88 29.43
CA HIS A 216 6.86 -12.61 28.02
C HIS A 216 6.05 -11.32 27.88
N TYR A 217 5.20 -11.01 28.87
CA TYR A 217 4.40 -9.79 28.90
C TYR A 217 5.28 -8.53 28.95
N ALA A 218 6.31 -8.51 29.81
CA ALA A 218 7.24 -7.38 29.93
C ALA A 218 8.22 -7.28 28.75
N GLY A 219 8.37 -8.36 27.98
CA GLY A 219 9.27 -8.42 26.83
C GLY A 219 8.78 -7.61 25.62
N VAL A 220 7.49 -7.26 25.56
CA VAL A 220 6.92 -6.41 24.51
C VAL A 220 6.77 -5.00 25.05
N ASN A 221 7.62 -4.09 24.58
CA ASN A 221 7.63 -2.69 24.99
C ASN A 221 8.21 -1.81 23.87
N HIS A 222 8.21 -0.50 24.08
CA HIS A 222 8.58 0.46 23.04
C HIS A 222 10.05 0.35 22.59
N GLY A 223 10.94 -0.21 23.40
CA GLY A 223 12.34 -0.42 23.02
C GLY A 223 12.66 -1.81 22.47
N THR A 224 11.67 -2.71 22.32
CA THR A 224 11.89 -4.10 21.88
C THR A 224 11.03 -4.52 20.70
N PHE A 225 10.12 -3.67 20.23
CA PHE A 225 9.13 -4.08 19.25
C PHE A 225 9.75 -4.45 17.89
N LEU A 226 10.84 -3.80 17.46
CA LEU A 226 11.54 -4.16 16.21
C LEU A 226 12.30 -5.47 16.32
N HIS A 227 12.77 -5.83 17.53
CA HIS A 227 13.28 -7.17 17.78
C HIS A 227 12.20 -8.20 17.51
N ILE A 228 11.01 -7.97 18.07
CA ILE A 228 9.87 -8.88 17.92
C ILE A 228 9.41 -8.93 16.47
N ALA A 229 9.33 -7.77 15.78
CA ALA A 229 8.98 -7.71 14.37
C ALA A 229 9.96 -8.51 13.49
N HIS A 230 11.25 -8.51 13.83
CA HIS A 230 12.24 -9.38 13.18
C HIS A 230 11.98 -10.86 13.47
N GLU A 231 11.79 -11.24 14.73
CA GLU A 231 11.53 -12.64 15.11
C GLU A 231 10.21 -13.17 14.50
N GLU A 232 9.24 -12.31 14.24
CA GLU A 232 7.98 -12.62 13.53
C GLU A 232 8.13 -12.60 12.00
N GLY A 233 9.29 -12.22 11.45
CA GLY A 233 9.54 -12.19 10.01
C GLY A 233 8.84 -11.05 9.26
N LEU A 234 8.39 -10.00 9.97
CA LEU A 234 7.60 -8.90 9.41
C LEU A 234 8.44 -7.94 8.57
N ILE A 235 9.75 -7.88 8.85
CA ILE A 235 10.67 -6.87 8.31
C ILE A 235 11.83 -7.51 7.55
N ARG A 236 12.36 -6.78 6.57
CA ARG A 236 13.48 -7.20 5.73
C ARG A 236 14.83 -6.78 6.30
N ASN A 237 15.88 -7.49 5.88
CA ASN A 237 17.28 -7.15 6.15
C ASN A 237 17.79 -5.94 5.35
N THR A 238 16.89 -5.17 4.73
CA THR A 238 17.11 -3.91 4.02
C THR A 238 16.57 -2.73 4.82
N SER A 239 16.26 -2.93 6.10
CA SER A 239 15.80 -1.89 7.01
C SER A 239 16.96 -1.05 7.54
N LEU A 240 16.64 0.15 8.04
CA LEU A 240 17.62 1.04 8.66
C LEU A 240 17.02 2.01 9.66
N HIS A 241 17.89 2.47 10.55
CA HIS A 241 17.66 3.53 11.51
C HIS A 241 18.28 4.85 11.04
N VAL A 242 17.60 5.97 11.30
CA VAL A 242 18.04 7.31 10.93
C VAL A 242 17.88 8.25 12.12
N GLY A 243 19.00 8.84 12.58
CA GLY A 243 19.00 9.79 13.70
C GLY A 243 19.51 9.22 15.04
N ILE A 244 20.04 7.98 15.02
CA ILE A 244 20.52 7.28 16.22
C ILE A 244 21.59 8.09 16.94
N ARG A 245 21.39 8.24 18.26
CA ARG A 245 22.35 8.89 19.16
C ARG A 245 22.25 8.45 20.61
N ALA A 246 21.16 7.79 21.00
CA ALA A 246 20.95 7.31 22.35
C ALA A 246 22.08 6.33 22.77
N PRO A 247 22.48 6.34 24.06
CA PRO A 247 23.44 5.37 24.57
C PRO A 247 22.91 3.93 24.49
N VAL A 248 23.74 3.02 23.98
CA VAL A 248 23.45 1.57 24.03
C VAL A 248 23.94 0.94 25.34
N ILE A 249 23.21 -0.03 25.87
CA ILE A 249 23.48 -0.68 27.17
C ILE A 249 24.70 -1.61 27.07
N ARG A 250 24.75 -2.44 26.02
CA ARG A 250 25.84 -3.39 25.75
C ARG A 250 26.41 -3.09 24.37
N PRO A 251 27.48 -2.27 24.26
CA PRO A 251 27.96 -1.77 22.98
C PRO A 251 28.17 -2.81 21.89
N LYS A 252 28.75 -3.97 22.22
CA LYS A 252 28.92 -5.07 21.25
C LYS A 252 27.71 -6.00 21.16
N GLY A 253 26.89 -6.08 22.20
CA GLY A 253 25.74 -6.98 22.26
C GLY A 253 24.59 -6.42 21.45
N ASP A 254 24.25 -5.16 21.71
CA ASP A 254 23.08 -4.50 21.17
C ASP A 254 23.28 -4.19 19.68
N ILE A 255 24.47 -3.70 19.28
CA ILE A 255 24.80 -3.48 17.86
C ILE A 255 24.80 -4.79 17.05
N ARG A 256 25.32 -5.90 17.61
CA ARG A 256 25.25 -7.20 16.91
C ARG A 256 23.83 -7.69 16.76
N ASN A 257 23.00 -7.48 17.78
CA ASN A 257 21.60 -7.83 17.74
C ASN A 257 20.83 -6.96 16.74
N ASP A 258 21.11 -5.66 16.65
CA ASP A 258 20.51 -4.74 15.69
C ASP A 258 20.82 -5.14 14.23
N ILE A 259 22.10 -5.45 13.95
CA ILE A 259 22.52 -5.98 12.64
C ILE A 259 21.81 -7.32 12.34
N ARG A 260 21.67 -8.19 13.34
CA ARG A 260 20.93 -9.46 13.19
C ARG A 260 19.47 -9.19 12.85
N CYS A 261 18.84 -8.20 13.49
CA CYS A 261 17.47 -7.78 13.22
C CYS A 261 17.29 -7.17 11.81
N GLY A 262 18.38 -6.93 11.08
CA GLY A 262 18.35 -6.50 9.68
C GLY A 262 18.56 -5.00 9.48
N PHE A 263 19.01 -4.27 10.52
CA PHE A 263 19.15 -2.82 10.49
C PHE A 263 20.57 -2.36 10.18
N GLU A 264 20.64 -1.28 9.40
CA GLU A 264 21.80 -0.41 9.29
C GLU A 264 21.54 0.89 10.08
N ILE A 265 22.59 1.59 10.52
CA ILE A 265 22.45 2.78 11.38
C ILE A 265 23.05 4.00 10.68
N ILE A 266 22.22 5.03 10.47
CA ILE A 266 22.64 6.40 10.20
C ILE A 266 22.49 7.20 11.50
N LYS A 267 23.60 7.75 11.99
CA LYS A 267 23.61 8.51 13.26
C LYS A 267 23.18 9.94 13.01
N ALA A 268 22.65 10.60 14.05
CA ALA A 268 22.26 12.02 13.96
C ALA A 268 23.41 12.92 13.43
N ARG A 269 24.65 12.71 13.90
CA ARG A 269 25.82 13.51 13.48
C ARG A 269 26.39 13.14 12.12
N ASP A 270 25.90 12.10 11.46
CA ASP A 270 26.31 11.84 10.08
C ASP A 270 25.77 12.94 9.15
N LEU A 271 24.68 13.63 9.53
CA LEU A 271 24.16 14.80 8.85
C LEU A 271 25.21 15.89 8.65
N ASP A 272 26.05 16.16 9.66
CA ASP A 272 27.12 17.16 9.59
C ASP A 272 28.17 16.83 8.53
N ARG A 273 28.28 15.55 8.16
CA ARG A 273 29.33 15.03 7.27
C ARG A 273 28.84 14.85 5.84
N VAL A 274 27.65 14.29 5.66
CA VAL A 274 27.11 13.91 4.35
C VAL A 274 25.96 14.81 3.89
N GLY A 275 25.41 15.63 4.79
CA GLY A 275 24.25 16.48 4.52
C GLY A 275 22.96 15.69 4.29
N ILE A 276 21.86 16.42 4.04
CA ILE A 276 20.53 15.83 3.79
C ILE A 276 20.56 14.84 2.62
N ASN A 277 21.12 15.25 1.49
CA ASN A 277 21.18 14.41 0.29
C ASN A 277 21.98 13.12 0.54
N GLY A 278 23.09 13.18 1.27
CA GLY A 278 23.87 11.99 1.58
C GLY A 278 23.16 11.02 2.53
N ILE A 279 22.27 11.51 3.41
CA ILE A 279 21.38 10.65 4.20
C ILE A 279 20.32 10.01 3.28
N VAL A 280 19.68 10.79 2.43
CA VAL A 280 18.65 10.32 1.48
C VAL A 280 19.22 9.25 0.54
N ASP A 281 20.42 9.45 0.00
CA ASP A 281 21.10 8.50 -0.88
C ASP A 281 21.37 7.17 -0.15
N GLN A 282 21.80 7.22 1.11
CA GLN A 282 22.00 6.02 1.93
C GLN A 282 20.68 5.30 2.22
N ILE A 283 19.61 6.04 2.56
CA ILE A 283 18.27 5.47 2.75
C ILE A 283 17.82 4.75 1.47
N LYS A 284 17.81 5.43 0.32
CA LYS A 284 17.36 4.87 -0.96
C LYS A 284 18.21 3.69 -1.40
N ALA A 285 19.53 3.76 -1.25
CA ALA A 285 20.43 2.66 -1.58
C ALA A 285 20.18 1.41 -0.71
N ARG A 286 19.85 1.61 0.58
CA ARG A 286 19.62 0.53 1.54
C ARG A 286 18.28 -0.18 1.30
N VAL A 287 17.20 0.58 1.07
CA VAL A 287 15.86 0.01 0.83
C VAL A 287 15.67 -0.51 -0.60
N GLY A 288 16.39 0.05 -1.58
CA GLY A 288 16.25 -0.30 -2.99
C GLY A 288 14.80 -0.20 -3.47
N ASP A 289 14.35 -1.22 -4.21
CA ASP A 289 12.98 -1.30 -4.76
C ASP A 289 11.97 -1.99 -3.81
N SER A 290 12.36 -2.24 -2.56
CA SER A 290 11.47 -2.91 -1.59
C SER A 290 10.28 -2.03 -1.19
N LYS A 291 9.14 -2.64 -0.87
CA LYS A 291 8.03 -1.95 -0.20
C LYS A 291 8.50 -1.41 1.15
N VAL A 292 8.14 -0.16 1.45
CA VAL A 292 8.65 0.57 2.62
C VAL A 292 7.55 0.88 3.61
N TYR A 293 7.82 0.64 4.90
CA TYR A 293 7.09 1.23 6.01
C TYR A 293 7.97 2.31 6.66
N ILE A 294 7.45 3.51 6.84
CA ILE A 294 8.21 4.61 7.46
C ILE A 294 7.64 4.87 8.86
N SER A 295 8.46 4.69 9.88
CA SER A 295 8.08 4.94 11.26
C SER A 295 8.90 6.11 11.80
N VAL A 296 8.22 7.11 12.36
CA VAL A 296 8.87 8.33 12.86
C VAL A 296 8.57 8.50 14.34
N ASP A 297 9.55 8.17 15.17
CA ASP A 297 9.61 8.65 16.55
C ASP A 297 9.92 10.15 16.54
N ILE A 298 9.05 10.95 17.17
CA ILE A 298 9.26 12.39 17.23
C ILE A 298 10.55 12.77 17.99
N ASP A 299 11.06 11.87 18.84
CA ASP A 299 12.31 12.04 19.56
C ASP A 299 13.57 11.95 18.69
N VAL A 300 13.43 11.60 17.40
CA VAL A 300 14.50 11.81 16.41
C VAL A 300 14.91 13.29 16.34
N LEU A 301 13.97 14.20 16.60
CA LEU A 301 14.20 15.64 16.68
C LEU A 301 14.91 16.00 17.98
N ASP A 302 15.70 17.07 17.93
CA ASP A 302 16.29 17.63 19.14
C ASP A 302 15.18 18.11 20.11
N PRO A 303 15.35 17.97 21.43
CA PRO A 303 14.37 18.44 22.41
C PRO A 303 14.05 19.94 22.33
N ALA A 304 14.86 20.75 21.66
CA ALA A 304 14.53 22.13 21.32
C ALA A 304 13.31 22.25 20.38
N TYR A 305 13.03 21.23 19.57
CA TYR A 305 11.93 21.17 18.61
C TYR A 305 10.85 20.16 19.00
N ALA A 306 11.23 19.08 19.68
CA ALA A 306 10.29 18.08 20.21
C ALA A 306 10.51 17.84 21.72
N PRO A 307 10.27 18.84 22.59
CA PRO A 307 10.41 18.64 24.04
C PRO A 307 9.42 17.61 24.61
N ALA A 308 8.30 17.38 23.91
CA ALA A 308 7.17 16.61 24.42
C ALA A 308 7.21 15.12 24.00
N THR A 309 8.24 14.41 24.45
CA THR A 309 8.42 12.98 24.22
C THR A 309 8.96 12.27 25.47
N GLY A 310 8.75 10.94 25.54
CA GLY A 310 9.08 10.11 26.69
C GLY A 310 10.58 10.03 26.99
N THR A 311 11.41 9.89 25.95
CA THR A 311 12.83 9.53 26.02
C THR A 311 13.75 10.51 25.29
N ALA A 312 13.40 11.80 25.31
CA ALA A 312 14.16 12.88 24.65
C ALA A 312 15.69 12.83 24.82
N GLU A 313 16.42 12.72 23.70
CA GLU A 313 17.89 12.72 23.64
C GLU A 313 18.44 14.00 22.96
N PRO A 314 19.33 14.80 23.58
CA PRO A 314 19.90 16.00 22.95
C PRO A 314 20.82 15.71 21.75
N GLY A 315 20.92 16.67 20.82
CA GLY A 315 21.75 16.58 19.62
C GLY A 315 21.07 15.88 18.45
N GLY A 316 19.75 16.02 18.35
CA GLY A 316 18.92 15.48 17.27
C GLY A 316 18.80 16.41 16.07
N PHE A 317 17.93 16.04 15.13
CA PHE A 317 17.65 16.88 13.96
C PHE A 317 16.80 18.09 14.32
N THR A 318 16.92 19.15 13.54
CA THR A 318 15.91 20.21 13.50
C THR A 318 14.68 19.72 12.74
N THR A 319 13.49 20.28 13.03
CA THR A 319 12.26 19.95 12.28
C THR A 319 12.45 20.14 10.77
N ARG A 320 13.14 21.20 10.36
CA ARG A 320 13.40 21.49 8.94
C ARG A 320 14.23 20.39 8.27
N GLU A 321 15.25 19.87 8.96
CA GLU A 321 16.10 18.80 8.41
C GLU A 321 15.32 17.50 8.23
N LEU A 322 14.53 17.10 9.23
CA LEU A 322 13.69 15.91 9.12
C LEU A 322 12.69 16.04 7.96
N LEU A 323 11.96 17.15 7.87
CA LEU A 323 11.00 17.36 6.77
C LEU A 323 11.69 17.36 5.41
N SER A 324 12.88 17.97 5.28
CA SER A 324 13.65 17.96 4.03
C SER A 324 14.12 16.56 3.64
N ILE A 325 14.48 15.72 4.63
CA ILE A 325 14.82 14.31 4.38
C ILE A 325 13.57 13.56 3.91
N LEU A 326 12.45 13.68 4.62
CA LEU A 326 11.19 13.01 4.28
C LEU A 326 10.69 13.38 2.87
N ASP A 327 10.63 14.67 2.53
CA ASP A 327 10.22 15.12 1.20
C ASP A 327 11.14 14.56 0.09
N ALA A 328 12.44 14.42 0.37
CA ALA A 328 13.42 13.86 -0.56
C ALA A 328 13.33 12.32 -0.72
N LEU A 329 12.53 11.63 0.11
CA LEU A 329 12.21 10.21 -0.05
C LEU A 329 11.15 9.94 -1.13
N HIS A 330 10.73 10.97 -1.86
CA HIS A 330 9.84 10.85 -3.01
C HIS A 330 10.26 9.72 -3.97
N GLY A 331 9.27 9.03 -4.53
CA GLY A 331 9.43 7.87 -5.42
C GLY A 331 9.59 6.51 -4.72
N LEU A 332 9.72 6.47 -3.38
CA LEU A 332 9.70 5.20 -2.65
C LEU A 332 8.28 4.60 -2.55
N PRO A 333 8.12 3.27 -2.65
CA PRO A 333 6.83 2.60 -2.52
C PRO A 333 6.41 2.50 -1.04
N VAL A 334 5.93 3.62 -0.48
CA VAL A 334 5.49 3.70 0.93
C VAL A 334 4.11 3.07 1.09
N ILE A 335 4.03 1.94 1.79
CA ILE A 335 2.80 1.15 1.99
C ILE A 335 2.04 1.50 3.28
N GLY A 336 2.65 2.29 4.15
CA GLY A 336 2.14 2.64 5.47
C GLY A 336 3.18 3.44 6.24
N ALA A 337 2.72 4.20 7.22
CA ALA A 337 3.60 4.98 8.06
C ALA A 337 2.98 5.29 9.43
N ASP A 338 3.81 5.74 10.37
CA ASP A 338 3.34 6.26 11.66
C ASP A 338 4.18 7.43 12.19
N VAL A 339 3.59 8.19 13.12
CA VAL A 339 4.26 9.20 13.93
C VAL A 339 3.96 8.91 15.39
N VAL A 340 4.97 8.57 16.18
CA VAL A 340 4.83 8.02 17.54
C VAL A 340 5.52 8.89 18.61
N GLU A 341 5.33 8.51 19.87
CA GLU A 341 5.98 9.07 21.07
C GLU A 341 5.70 10.55 21.35
N VAL A 342 4.72 11.14 20.65
CA VAL A 342 4.21 12.48 20.97
C VAL A 342 3.45 12.43 22.28
N ALA A 343 3.96 13.11 23.30
CA ALA A 343 3.39 13.18 24.64
C ALA A 343 3.02 14.63 25.01
N PRO A 344 1.85 15.15 24.56
CA PRO A 344 1.50 16.58 24.68
C PRO A 344 1.55 17.16 26.09
N ILE A 345 1.44 16.31 27.12
CA ILE A 345 1.54 16.73 28.52
C ILE A 345 2.90 17.33 28.89
N TYR A 346 3.93 17.05 28.11
CA TYR A 346 5.28 17.62 28.25
C TYR A 346 5.55 18.76 27.28
N ASP A 347 4.57 19.12 26.44
CA ASP A 347 4.72 20.23 25.51
C ASP A 347 4.59 21.58 26.24
N THR A 348 5.12 22.60 25.60
CA THR A 348 4.92 23.97 26.05
C THR A 348 3.52 24.46 25.65
N THR A 349 3.12 25.62 26.15
CA THR A 349 1.89 26.29 25.70
C THR A 349 1.89 26.63 24.21
N ALA A 350 3.06 26.56 23.55
CA ALA A 350 3.20 26.78 22.11
C ALA A 350 2.98 25.50 21.28
N GLU A 351 2.78 24.33 21.91
CA GLU A 351 2.43 23.08 21.22
C GLU A 351 3.43 22.70 20.12
N THR A 352 4.72 22.93 20.39
CA THR A 352 5.77 22.84 19.36
C THR A 352 5.95 21.41 18.85
N THR A 353 5.82 20.42 19.73
CA THR A 353 6.00 19.02 19.37
C THR A 353 4.82 18.51 18.55
N THR A 354 3.59 18.87 18.94
CA THR A 354 2.40 18.45 18.20
C THR A 354 2.31 19.11 16.82
N LEU A 355 2.74 20.37 16.69
CA LEU A 355 2.89 21.04 15.39
C LEU A 355 3.92 20.33 14.51
N ALA A 356 5.09 20.00 15.04
CA ALA A 356 6.11 19.28 14.30
C ALA A 356 5.62 17.89 13.86
N ALA A 357 4.97 17.14 14.75
CA ALA A 357 4.43 15.82 14.46
C ALA A 357 3.32 15.87 13.39
N ALA A 358 2.48 16.90 13.39
CA ALA A 358 1.46 17.10 12.36
C ALA A 358 2.07 17.32 10.96
N GLU A 359 3.14 18.12 10.87
CA GLU A 359 3.87 18.33 9.60
C GLU A 359 4.63 17.08 9.13
N VAL A 360 5.18 16.30 10.06
CA VAL A 360 5.76 14.98 9.75
C VAL A 360 4.70 14.05 9.18
N ALA A 361 3.54 13.93 9.84
CA ALA A 361 2.42 13.13 9.35
C ALA A 361 1.95 13.58 7.96
N HIS A 362 1.91 14.89 7.71
CA HIS A 362 1.58 15.45 6.40
C HIS A 362 2.62 15.08 5.32
N SER A 363 3.90 15.09 5.66
CA SER A 363 4.98 14.70 4.73
C SER A 363 4.95 13.19 4.42
N LEU A 364 4.65 12.36 5.40
CA LEU A 364 4.44 10.92 5.21
C LEU A 364 3.22 10.66 4.30
N LEU A 365 2.13 11.39 4.53
CA LEU A 365 0.93 11.33 3.69
C LEU A 365 1.23 11.73 2.24
N TYR A 366 2.06 12.76 2.03
CA TYR A 366 2.55 13.14 0.71
C TYR A 366 3.27 11.98 0.01
N LEU A 367 4.23 11.31 0.68
CA LEU A 367 4.96 10.18 0.10
C LEU A 367 4.02 9.02 -0.28
N MET A 368 3.02 8.75 0.54
CA MET A 368 2.00 7.75 0.25
C MET A 368 1.20 8.16 -0.99
N VAL A 369 0.70 9.40 -1.07
CA VAL A 369 -0.12 9.87 -2.20
C VAL A 369 0.67 9.93 -3.52
N GLU A 370 1.93 10.38 -3.48
CA GLU A 370 2.75 10.59 -4.68
C GLU A 370 3.06 9.27 -5.39
N THR A 371 3.43 8.22 -4.63
CA THR A 371 3.76 6.91 -5.18
C THR A 371 2.63 5.93 -4.85
N PRO A 372 1.60 5.80 -5.71
CA PRO A 372 0.63 4.72 -5.57
C PRO A 372 1.36 3.37 -5.72
N PRO A 373 0.92 2.30 -5.03
CA PRO A 373 1.44 0.96 -5.23
C PRO A 373 1.17 0.51 -6.67
N HIS A 374 2.12 0.79 -7.56
CA HIS A 374 1.99 0.59 -9.00
C HIS A 374 2.09 -0.88 -9.44
N ALA A 375 2.24 -1.82 -8.48
CA ALA A 375 2.65 -3.20 -8.74
C ALA A 375 1.85 -4.30 -7.98
N ASP A 376 0.75 -3.99 -7.29
CA ASP A 376 -0.05 -5.02 -6.62
C ASP A 376 -0.79 -5.96 -7.58
N SER A 377 -0.90 -5.58 -8.86
CA SER A 377 -1.44 -6.44 -9.91
C SER A 377 -0.47 -7.55 -10.32
N SER A 378 0.56 -7.88 -9.56
CA SER A 378 1.48 -8.99 -9.86
C SER A 378 1.61 -9.99 -8.71
N TYR A 379 0.98 -9.74 -7.56
CA TYR A 379 1.06 -10.58 -6.37
C TYR A 379 -0.26 -11.28 -6.10
N PHE A 380 -0.23 -12.61 -5.98
CA PHE A 380 -1.37 -13.44 -5.58
C PHE A 380 -1.23 -13.75 -4.08
N GLY A 381 -2.28 -13.47 -3.30
CA GLY A 381 -2.24 -13.60 -1.85
C GLY A 381 -2.12 -15.06 -1.38
N GLU A 382 -1.25 -15.35 -0.41
CA GLU A 382 -0.92 -16.71 0.09
C GLU A 382 -2.11 -17.45 0.74
N ASN A 383 -3.21 -16.76 1.06
CA ASN A 383 -4.42 -17.33 1.67
C ASN A 383 -5.70 -17.09 0.85
N ALA A 384 -5.58 -16.67 -0.41
CA ALA A 384 -6.71 -16.44 -1.29
C ALA A 384 -7.32 -17.78 -1.77
N SER A 385 -8.64 -17.85 -1.94
CA SER A 385 -9.25 -19.05 -2.52
C SER A 385 -8.86 -19.19 -3.99
N LYS A 386 -8.92 -20.40 -4.55
CA LYS A 386 -8.63 -20.65 -5.98
C LYS A 386 -9.46 -19.73 -6.89
N SER A 387 -10.73 -19.50 -6.53
CA SER A 387 -11.63 -18.58 -7.24
C SER A 387 -11.18 -17.11 -7.17
N ASP A 388 -10.65 -16.66 -6.03
CA ASP A 388 -10.18 -15.28 -5.87
C ASP A 388 -8.93 -15.03 -6.72
N ILE A 389 -8.01 -16.00 -6.73
CA ILE A 389 -6.81 -15.96 -7.58
C ILE A 389 -7.20 -15.90 -9.06
N TYR A 390 -8.15 -16.72 -9.51
CA TYR A 390 -8.62 -16.66 -10.90
C TYR A 390 -9.37 -15.38 -11.25
N THR A 391 -10.15 -14.84 -10.33
CA THR A 391 -10.81 -13.54 -10.53
C THR A 391 -9.75 -12.46 -10.75
N GLN A 392 -8.67 -12.49 -9.96
CA GLN A 392 -7.53 -11.62 -10.12
C GLN A 392 -6.79 -11.86 -11.45
N VAL A 393 -6.61 -13.11 -11.89
CA VAL A 393 -6.04 -13.45 -13.20
C VAL A 393 -6.87 -12.82 -14.33
N LEU A 394 -8.19 -12.95 -14.31
CA LEU A 394 -9.05 -12.39 -15.35
C LEU A 394 -9.01 -10.86 -15.37
N GLU A 395 -9.06 -10.21 -14.22
CA GLU A 395 -8.96 -8.74 -14.11
C GLU A 395 -7.61 -8.24 -14.65
N GLN A 396 -6.51 -8.92 -14.28
CA GLN A 396 -5.18 -8.56 -14.74
C GLN A 396 -5.01 -8.82 -16.23
N ALA A 397 -5.49 -9.97 -16.72
CA ALA A 397 -5.48 -10.28 -18.15
C ALA A 397 -6.27 -9.23 -18.94
N GLN A 398 -7.45 -8.82 -18.45
CA GLN A 398 -8.26 -7.79 -19.10
C GLN A 398 -7.54 -6.45 -19.17
N GLY A 399 -6.85 -6.05 -18.10
CA GLY A 399 -5.99 -4.87 -18.10
C GLY A 399 -4.79 -4.98 -19.04
N LEU A 400 -4.12 -6.14 -19.06
CA LEU A 400 -2.96 -6.42 -19.91
C LEU A 400 -3.30 -6.37 -21.40
N VAL A 401 -4.47 -6.87 -21.78
CA VAL A 401 -4.92 -6.89 -23.19
C VAL A 401 -5.73 -5.66 -23.59
N TYR A 402 -6.03 -4.73 -22.67
CA TYR A 402 -6.83 -3.55 -22.96
C TYR A 402 -6.13 -2.66 -24.01
N GLY A 403 -6.84 -2.37 -25.10
CA GLY A 403 -6.30 -1.62 -26.23
C GLY A 403 -5.31 -2.39 -27.11
N GLN A 404 -4.83 -3.55 -26.67
CA GLN A 404 -3.87 -4.37 -27.42
C GLN A 404 -4.60 -5.34 -28.34
N ARG A 405 -4.06 -5.53 -29.54
CA ARG A 405 -4.61 -6.45 -30.55
C ARG A 405 -3.67 -7.61 -30.92
N ASN A 406 -2.45 -7.64 -30.38
CA ASN A 406 -1.41 -8.58 -30.81
C ASN A 406 -1.22 -9.71 -29.79
N TRP A 407 -1.34 -10.96 -30.24
CA TRP A 407 -1.04 -12.12 -29.38
C TRP A 407 0.47 -12.41 -29.28
N VAL A 408 1.29 -11.97 -30.25
CA VAL A 408 2.76 -12.09 -30.28
C VAL A 408 3.43 -10.80 -30.73
N CYS A 409 4.63 -10.52 -30.21
CA CYS A 409 5.42 -9.34 -30.58
C CYS A 409 5.84 -9.37 -32.06
N LEU A 410 5.49 -8.33 -32.82
CA LEU A 410 5.73 -8.23 -34.27
C LEU A 410 6.94 -7.32 -34.56
N LEU A 411 8.15 -7.84 -34.28
CA LEU A 411 9.41 -7.10 -34.50
C LEU A 411 9.64 -6.65 -35.96
N LEU A 412 9.03 -7.32 -36.94
CA LEU A 412 9.23 -7.03 -38.37
C LEU A 412 8.44 -5.81 -38.88
N LEU A 413 7.40 -5.37 -38.18
CA LEU A 413 6.61 -4.19 -38.56
C LEU A 413 7.18 -2.88 -38.00
N SER A 414 7.97 -2.93 -36.93
CA SER A 414 8.57 -1.73 -36.32
C SER A 414 9.46 -0.96 -37.31
N LYS A 415 10.14 -1.66 -38.23
CA LYS A 415 11.02 -1.04 -39.24
C LYS A 415 10.24 -0.34 -40.37
N TYR A 416 8.99 -0.74 -40.65
CA TYR A 416 8.15 -0.15 -41.69
C TYR A 416 7.23 0.95 -41.13
N LEU A 417 6.85 0.87 -39.85
CA LEU A 417 5.99 1.84 -39.17
C LEU A 417 6.73 3.06 -38.62
N TYR A 418 8.03 2.93 -38.28
CA TYR A 418 8.87 4.08 -37.89
C TYR A 418 8.96 5.15 -38.98
N LEU A 419 8.70 4.79 -40.24
CA LEU A 419 8.67 5.71 -41.38
C LEU A 419 7.30 6.40 -41.58
N ASN A 420 6.24 5.98 -40.88
CA ASN A 420 4.86 6.41 -41.13
C ASN A 420 4.14 7.06 -39.93
N ASN A 421 4.80 7.31 -38.78
CA ASN A 421 4.19 7.95 -37.60
C ASN A 421 2.85 7.32 -37.15
N ILE A 422 2.80 5.99 -37.05
CA ILE A 422 1.66 5.25 -36.48
C ILE A 422 2.11 4.68 -35.13
N ASP A 423 1.27 4.83 -34.10
CA ASP A 423 1.56 4.56 -32.69
C ASP A 423 2.17 3.17 -32.36
N ASN A 424 2.96 3.15 -31.28
CA ASN A 424 3.86 2.08 -30.79
C ASN A 424 3.19 0.76 -30.32
N ASP A 425 1.94 0.46 -30.71
CA ASP A 425 1.12 -0.61 -30.12
C ASP A 425 1.50 -2.06 -30.51
N TYR A 426 2.61 -2.23 -31.25
CA TYR A 426 3.05 -3.52 -31.81
C TYR A 426 4.23 -4.18 -31.07
N ASN A 427 4.70 -3.58 -29.97
CA ASN A 427 5.82 -4.12 -29.19
C ASN A 427 5.39 -5.08 -28.05
N ASN A 428 4.10 -5.23 -27.78
CA ASN A 428 3.58 -6.02 -26.67
C ASN A 428 3.15 -7.44 -27.11
N SER A 429 3.23 -8.42 -26.21
CA SER A 429 2.89 -9.83 -26.45
C SER A 429 1.88 -10.31 -25.41
N ASN A 430 0.59 -10.29 -25.75
CA ASN A 430 -0.49 -10.71 -24.84
C ASN A 430 -0.22 -12.12 -24.28
N PHE A 431 0.24 -13.06 -25.12
CA PHE A 431 0.42 -14.45 -24.71
C PHE A 431 1.64 -14.62 -23.80
N SER A 432 2.70 -13.82 -23.98
CA SER A 432 3.84 -13.83 -23.05
C SER A 432 3.44 -13.33 -21.66
N ASN A 433 2.66 -12.24 -21.61
CA ASN A 433 2.18 -11.68 -20.35
C ASN A 433 1.23 -12.65 -19.64
N VAL A 434 0.29 -13.26 -20.36
CA VAL A 434 -0.67 -14.19 -19.77
C VAL A 434 -0.01 -15.53 -19.38
N ALA A 435 0.99 -16.01 -20.11
CA ALA A 435 1.76 -17.19 -19.69
C ALA A 435 2.48 -16.93 -18.35
N SER A 436 3.09 -15.74 -18.21
CA SER A 436 3.70 -15.32 -16.94
C SER A 436 2.68 -15.19 -15.82
N LEU A 437 1.50 -14.63 -16.13
CA LEU A 437 0.41 -14.44 -15.18
C LEU A 437 -0.09 -15.78 -14.62
N LEU A 438 -0.37 -16.75 -15.50
CA LEU A 438 -0.80 -18.09 -15.10
C LEU A 438 0.28 -18.79 -14.26
N TRP A 439 1.54 -18.72 -14.68
CA TRP A 439 2.66 -19.33 -13.96
C TRP A 439 2.74 -18.86 -12.49
N HIS A 440 2.65 -17.55 -12.26
CA HIS A 440 2.69 -16.98 -10.91
C HIS A 440 1.39 -17.21 -10.13
N ALA A 441 0.23 -17.24 -10.79
CA ALA A 441 -1.04 -17.56 -10.15
C ALA A 441 -1.05 -18.97 -9.56
N TYR A 442 -0.59 -19.95 -10.33
CA TYR A 442 -0.52 -21.34 -9.88
C TYR A 442 0.53 -21.52 -8.79
N ALA A 443 1.69 -20.88 -8.89
CA ALA A 443 2.71 -20.94 -7.85
C ALA A 443 2.22 -20.45 -6.46
N ALA A 444 1.18 -19.60 -6.42
CA ALA A 444 0.59 -19.10 -5.19
C ALA A 444 -0.54 -20.00 -4.63
N LEU A 445 -1.01 -21.00 -5.38
CA LEU A 445 -2.04 -21.93 -4.91
C LEU A 445 -1.47 -23.02 -4.00
N PRO A 446 -2.26 -23.62 -3.10
CA PRO A 446 -1.85 -24.81 -2.37
C PRO A 446 -1.68 -26.02 -3.32
N SER A 447 -0.92 -27.03 -2.88
CA SER A 447 -0.84 -28.31 -3.60
C SER A 447 -2.24 -28.93 -3.68
N PRO A 448 -2.59 -29.58 -4.81
CA PRO A 448 -1.69 -29.96 -5.91
C PRO A 448 -1.41 -28.86 -6.95
N SER A 449 -2.15 -27.76 -6.95
CA SER A 449 -2.05 -26.74 -8.02
C SER A 449 -0.75 -25.91 -8.00
N SER A 450 -0.03 -25.79 -6.88
CA SER A 450 1.32 -25.18 -6.86
C SER A 450 2.38 -25.98 -7.58
N SER A 451 2.13 -27.26 -7.84
CA SER A 451 3.08 -28.17 -8.50
C SER A 451 2.99 -28.11 -10.03
N VAL A 452 2.40 -27.04 -10.58
CA VAL A 452 2.41 -26.72 -12.01
C VAL A 452 3.85 -26.55 -12.49
N ASN A 453 4.22 -27.32 -13.52
CA ASN A 453 5.56 -27.32 -14.10
C ASN A 453 5.61 -26.77 -15.52
N TRP A 454 4.46 -26.58 -16.15
CA TRP A 454 4.35 -25.98 -17.47
C TRP A 454 3.05 -25.20 -17.61
N ALA A 455 3.12 -23.98 -18.15
CA ALA A 455 1.94 -23.17 -18.45
C ALA A 455 2.21 -22.31 -19.69
N GLY A 456 1.35 -22.40 -20.70
CA GLY A 456 1.59 -21.66 -21.94
C GLY A 456 0.55 -21.90 -23.01
N PHE A 457 0.97 -21.66 -24.24
CA PHE A 457 0.08 -21.69 -25.39
C PHE A 457 0.66 -22.49 -26.54
N TYR A 458 -0.22 -23.11 -27.32
CA TYR A 458 0.08 -23.52 -28.68
C TYR A 458 -0.88 -22.84 -29.65
N ILE A 459 -0.36 -22.37 -30.79
CA ILE A 459 -1.11 -21.57 -31.76
C ILE A 459 -1.19 -22.34 -33.07
N ARG A 460 -2.33 -22.25 -33.77
CA ARG A 460 -2.48 -22.91 -35.06
C ARG A 460 -1.49 -22.33 -36.07
N GLN A 461 -0.83 -23.19 -36.83
CA GLN A 461 0.29 -22.83 -37.71
C GLN A 461 -0.06 -21.67 -38.67
N ASP A 462 -1.26 -21.65 -39.24
CA ASP A 462 -1.74 -20.62 -40.17
C ASP A 462 -1.99 -19.25 -39.53
N LYS A 463 -1.91 -19.16 -38.20
CA LYS A 463 -2.12 -17.92 -37.44
C LYS A 463 -0.82 -17.18 -37.14
N PHE A 464 0.34 -17.83 -37.25
CA PHE A 464 1.62 -17.16 -37.06
C PHE A 464 1.84 -16.07 -38.12
N PRO A 465 2.37 -14.88 -37.75
CA PRO A 465 2.64 -13.83 -38.72
C PRO A 465 3.74 -14.25 -39.70
N ASN A 466 3.39 -14.51 -40.96
CA ASN A 466 4.33 -14.97 -41.97
C ASN A 466 5.29 -13.85 -42.41
N ALA A 467 6.60 -14.02 -42.17
CA ALA A 467 7.63 -13.36 -42.95
C ALA A 467 7.74 -14.08 -44.31
N GLN A 468 6.99 -13.60 -45.31
CA GLN A 468 7.01 -14.04 -46.71
C GLN A 468 6.93 -15.56 -46.98
N THR A 469 5.78 -16.03 -47.44
CA THR A 469 5.75 -17.01 -48.54
C THR A 469 4.46 -16.87 -49.33
N THR A 470 4.59 -16.40 -50.58
CA THR A 470 3.74 -16.81 -51.69
C THR A 470 3.77 -18.32 -51.79
N GLU A 471 2.69 -19.00 -51.43
CA GLU A 471 2.22 -20.25 -52.05
C GLU A 471 0.96 -20.76 -51.35
N LYS A 472 0.11 -21.46 -52.12
CA LYS A 472 -1.23 -21.94 -51.76
C LYS A 472 -1.28 -22.58 -50.36
N GLN A 473 -2.09 -22.00 -49.45
CA GLN A 473 -2.42 -22.62 -48.15
C GLN A 473 -3.03 -24.00 -48.37
N ASN A 474 -2.27 -25.06 -48.05
CA ASN A 474 -2.78 -26.43 -48.04
C ASN A 474 -3.69 -26.63 -46.82
N GLN A 475 -4.82 -27.34 -46.98
CA GLN A 475 -5.74 -27.68 -45.88
C GLN A 475 -5.04 -28.35 -44.67
N ASN A 476 -3.91 -29.03 -44.89
CA ASN A 476 -3.11 -29.66 -43.82
C ASN A 476 -2.49 -28.65 -42.82
N GLN A 477 -2.27 -27.38 -43.19
CA GLN A 477 -1.73 -26.38 -42.24
C GLN A 477 -2.74 -25.97 -41.16
N LYS A 478 -4.04 -26.19 -41.39
CA LYS A 478 -5.10 -25.92 -40.40
C LYS A 478 -5.23 -26.99 -39.30
N GLN A 479 -4.39 -28.01 -39.32
CA GLN A 479 -4.47 -29.16 -38.41
C GLN A 479 -3.18 -29.34 -37.60
N VAL A 480 -2.37 -28.28 -37.51
CA VAL A 480 -1.08 -28.27 -36.82
C VAL A 480 -1.04 -27.08 -35.86
N LEU A 481 -0.65 -27.34 -34.62
CA LEU A 481 -0.36 -26.39 -33.58
C LEU A 481 1.16 -26.26 -33.44
N TRP A 482 1.64 -25.04 -33.31
CA TRP A 482 3.03 -24.70 -33.04
C TRP A 482 3.16 -24.06 -31.66
N LEU A 483 4.29 -24.33 -31.01
CA LEU A 483 4.60 -23.81 -29.68
C LEU A 483 4.58 -22.28 -29.65
N GLY A 484 3.78 -21.72 -28.74
CA GLY A 484 3.70 -20.30 -28.44
C GLY A 484 4.55 -19.89 -27.24
N PRO A 485 4.33 -18.69 -26.69
CA PRO A 485 4.91 -18.29 -25.42
C PRO A 485 4.48 -19.23 -24.28
N PHE A 486 5.42 -19.58 -23.40
CA PHE A 486 5.18 -20.47 -22.27
C PHE A 486 6.17 -20.19 -21.13
N GLN A 487 5.86 -20.73 -19.95
CA GLN A 487 6.73 -20.83 -18.79
C GLN A 487 6.87 -22.32 -18.44
N GLY A 488 8.11 -22.79 -18.21
CA GLY A 488 8.41 -24.19 -17.94
C GLY A 488 9.62 -24.71 -18.71
N ARG A 489 9.80 -26.03 -18.71
CA ARG A 489 10.87 -26.69 -19.48
C ARG A 489 10.56 -26.72 -20.99
N PRO A 490 11.57 -26.86 -21.86
CA PRO A 490 11.36 -27.00 -23.30
C PRO A 490 10.37 -28.13 -23.63
N ALA A 491 9.34 -27.82 -24.41
CA ALA A 491 8.24 -28.72 -24.77
C ALA A 491 8.23 -29.06 -26.27
N CYS A 492 7.22 -29.83 -26.70
CA CYS A 492 7.02 -30.17 -28.11
C CYS A 492 6.87 -28.90 -28.98
N GLN A 493 7.51 -28.87 -30.15
CA GLN A 493 7.40 -27.70 -31.05
C GLN A 493 6.18 -27.75 -31.97
N GLU A 494 5.71 -28.97 -32.29
CA GLU A 494 4.60 -29.21 -33.21
C GLU A 494 3.66 -30.27 -32.64
N ILE A 495 2.36 -29.98 -32.60
CA ILE A 495 1.31 -30.91 -32.19
C ILE A 495 0.24 -30.95 -33.29
N ARG A 496 -0.13 -32.16 -33.73
CA ARG A 496 -1.22 -32.33 -34.71
C ARG A 496 -2.56 -32.45 -34.00
N PHE A 497 -3.61 -31.93 -34.63
CA PHE A 497 -4.99 -32.13 -34.16
C PHE A 497 -5.28 -33.64 -34.03
N GLY A 498 -6.00 -34.02 -32.98
CA GLY A 498 -6.29 -35.40 -32.61
C GLY A 498 -5.12 -36.19 -32.00
N LYS A 499 -3.98 -35.55 -31.68
CA LYS A 499 -2.81 -36.19 -31.05
C LYS A 499 -2.52 -35.63 -29.66
N GLY A 500 -2.34 -36.52 -28.67
CA GLY A 500 -2.17 -36.13 -27.28
C GLY A 500 -3.41 -35.42 -26.71
N VAL A 501 -3.28 -34.88 -25.50
CA VAL A 501 -4.37 -34.13 -24.84
C VAL A 501 -4.58 -32.80 -25.58
N CYS A 502 -3.52 -32.04 -25.81
CA CYS A 502 -3.50 -30.82 -26.61
C CYS A 502 -4.20 -30.93 -27.97
N GLY A 503 -3.81 -31.91 -28.80
CA GLY A 503 -4.42 -32.10 -30.12
C GLY A 503 -5.87 -32.59 -30.04
N THR A 504 -6.22 -33.37 -29.01
CA THR A 504 -7.61 -33.81 -28.78
C THR A 504 -8.51 -32.62 -28.45
N ALA A 505 -8.08 -31.73 -27.55
CA ALA A 505 -8.81 -30.52 -27.22
C ALA A 505 -9.01 -29.62 -28.45
N ALA A 506 -7.96 -29.46 -29.27
CA ALA A 506 -8.03 -28.66 -30.48
C ALA A 506 -8.97 -29.24 -31.55
N GLU A 507 -9.00 -30.57 -31.73
CA GLU A 507 -9.88 -31.26 -32.67
C GLU A 507 -11.34 -31.23 -32.22
N LYS A 508 -11.60 -31.52 -30.94
CA LYS A 508 -12.95 -31.55 -30.36
C LYS A 508 -13.53 -30.16 -30.13
N ARG A 509 -12.69 -29.13 -30.02
CA ARG A 509 -13.08 -27.75 -29.67
C ARG A 509 -13.73 -27.66 -28.29
N GLU A 510 -13.28 -28.53 -27.39
CA GLU A 510 -13.77 -28.65 -26.03
C GLU A 510 -12.59 -28.73 -25.05
N THR A 511 -12.77 -28.18 -23.85
CA THR A 511 -11.78 -28.27 -22.77
C THR A 511 -11.60 -29.71 -22.32
N VAL A 512 -10.34 -30.16 -22.29
CA VAL A 512 -9.96 -31.50 -21.84
C VAL A 512 -9.25 -31.37 -20.49
N LEU A 513 -9.86 -31.97 -19.46
CA LEU A 513 -9.32 -32.03 -18.10
C LEU A 513 -8.91 -33.48 -17.81
N VAL A 514 -7.63 -33.69 -17.49
CA VAL A 514 -7.05 -35.03 -17.29
C VAL A 514 -6.43 -35.12 -15.89
N GLY A 515 -7.08 -35.85 -14.99
CA GLY A 515 -6.59 -36.05 -13.61
C GLY A 515 -5.32 -36.90 -13.50
N ASP A 516 -5.12 -37.87 -14.39
CA ASP A 516 -3.83 -38.55 -14.56
C ASP A 516 -3.48 -38.76 -16.05
N VAL A 517 -2.48 -38.05 -16.58
CA VAL A 517 -2.08 -38.14 -18.00
C VAL A 517 -1.57 -39.52 -18.40
N LEU A 518 -1.07 -40.33 -17.46
CA LEU A 518 -0.64 -41.70 -17.73
C LEU A 518 -1.82 -42.62 -18.07
N SER A 519 -3.03 -42.23 -17.69
CA SER A 519 -4.26 -42.95 -18.02
C SER A 519 -4.87 -42.54 -19.37
N PHE A 520 -4.34 -41.48 -20.00
CA PHE A 520 -4.90 -40.92 -21.22
C PHE A 520 -4.38 -41.66 -22.48
N PRO A 521 -5.26 -42.25 -23.31
CA PRO A 521 -4.84 -42.97 -24.51
C PRO A 521 -4.12 -42.07 -25.52
N GLY A 522 -2.89 -42.42 -25.87
CA GLY A 522 -2.11 -41.64 -26.85
C GLY A 522 -1.54 -40.33 -26.31
N HIS A 523 -1.34 -40.24 -24.99
CA HIS A 523 -0.65 -39.12 -24.34
C HIS A 523 0.74 -38.88 -24.96
N ILE A 524 1.03 -37.60 -25.23
CA ILE A 524 2.33 -37.11 -25.70
C ILE A 524 2.83 -36.19 -24.60
N ALA A 525 3.83 -36.64 -23.83
CA ALA A 525 4.34 -35.85 -22.71
C ALA A 525 5.18 -34.66 -23.22
N CYS A 526 4.73 -33.44 -22.93
CA CYS A 526 5.51 -32.22 -23.10
C CYS A 526 6.66 -32.14 -22.07
N ASP A 527 6.39 -32.59 -20.84
CA ASP A 527 7.37 -32.86 -19.78
C ASP A 527 7.13 -34.27 -19.21
N ALA A 528 8.19 -35.08 -19.10
CA ALA A 528 8.08 -36.44 -18.57
C ALA A 528 7.67 -36.52 -17.10
N SER A 529 7.70 -35.40 -16.38
CA SER A 529 7.25 -35.28 -14.99
C SER A 529 5.77 -34.94 -14.83
N SER A 530 5.07 -34.56 -15.91
CA SER A 530 3.64 -34.23 -15.86
C SER A 530 2.80 -35.44 -15.43
N ARG A 531 1.87 -35.19 -14.51
CA ARG A 531 0.91 -36.18 -13.98
C ARG A 531 -0.53 -35.76 -14.19
N SER A 532 -0.89 -34.49 -14.25
CA SER A 532 -2.21 -34.03 -14.70
C SER A 532 -2.07 -32.88 -15.70
N GLU A 533 -3.07 -32.69 -16.56
CA GLU A 533 -3.05 -31.67 -17.63
C GLU A 533 -4.46 -31.08 -17.80
N ILE A 534 -4.55 -29.77 -18.02
CA ILE A 534 -5.78 -29.11 -18.49
C ILE A 534 -5.49 -28.32 -19.76
N VAL A 535 -6.28 -28.57 -20.80
CA VAL A 535 -6.15 -27.88 -22.09
C VAL A 535 -7.46 -27.21 -22.48
N VAL A 536 -7.40 -25.91 -22.75
CA VAL A 536 -8.55 -25.08 -23.12
C VAL A 536 -8.39 -24.49 -24.51
N PRO A 537 -9.28 -24.80 -25.48
CA PRO A 537 -9.20 -24.21 -26.81
C PRO A 537 -9.68 -22.76 -26.84
N ILE A 538 -8.91 -21.91 -27.54
CA ILE A 538 -9.28 -20.54 -27.89
C ILE A 538 -9.98 -20.57 -29.25
N LEU A 539 -11.26 -20.19 -29.26
CA LEU A 539 -12.14 -20.33 -30.42
C LEU A 539 -12.46 -18.96 -31.04
N VAL A 540 -12.24 -18.83 -32.36
CA VAL A 540 -12.64 -17.65 -33.13
C VAL A 540 -13.43 -18.10 -34.34
N GLY A 541 -14.65 -17.58 -34.50
CA GLY A 541 -15.56 -18.01 -35.57
C GLY A 541 -15.90 -19.51 -35.50
N GLY A 542 -15.87 -20.11 -34.31
CA GLY A 542 -16.14 -21.54 -34.10
C GLY A 542 -14.97 -22.48 -34.41
N GLU A 543 -13.79 -21.94 -34.73
CA GLU A 543 -12.58 -22.71 -35.04
C GLU A 543 -11.51 -22.51 -33.96
N THR A 544 -10.78 -23.57 -33.61
CA THR A 544 -9.61 -23.48 -32.72
C THR A 544 -8.49 -22.72 -33.39
N VAL A 545 -8.11 -21.56 -32.84
CA VAL A 545 -7.00 -20.74 -33.32
C VAL A 545 -5.74 -20.87 -32.45
N ALA A 546 -5.92 -21.21 -31.18
CA ALA A 546 -4.88 -21.56 -30.23
C ALA A 546 -5.46 -22.42 -29.09
N ILE A 547 -4.59 -22.90 -28.21
CA ILE A 547 -4.96 -23.58 -26.96
C ILE A 547 -4.15 -22.97 -25.80
N ILE A 548 -4.76 -22.93 -24.62
CA ILE A 548 -4.09 -22.77 -23.33
C ILE A 548 -3.77 -24.18 -22.83
N ASP A 549 -2.52 -24.43 -22.46
CA ASP A 549 -2.06 -25.72 -21.97
C ASP A 549 -1.31 -25.54 -20.65
N ILE A 550 -1.64 -26.38 -19.66
CA ILE A 550 -1.12 -26.31 -18.30
C ILE A 550 -0.91 -27.73 -17.75
N ASP A 551 0.33 -28.03 -17.36
CA ASP A 551 0.76 -29.29 -16.77
C ASP A 551 1.04 -29.15 -15.27
N CYS A 552 0.77 -30.21 -14.52
CA CYS A 552 1.16 -30.34 -13.12
C CYS A 552 1.87 -31.68 -12.85
N THR A 553 2.89 -31.66 -11.99
CA THR A 553 3.65 -32.88 -11.61
C THR A 553 2.90 -33.79 -10.63
N GLU A 554 1.75 -33.37 -10.13
CA GLU A 554 0.88 -34.14 -9.26
C GLU A 554 -0.41 -34.54 -9.99
N PRO A 555 -0.99 -35.73 -9.73
CA PRO A 555 -2.34 -36.06 -10.19
C PRO A 555 -3.38 -35.09 -9.62
N ASP A 556 -4.48 -34.93 -10.34
CA ASP A 556 -5.62 -34.08 -9.94
C ASP A 556 -5.21 -32.64 -9.59
N GLY A 557 -4.19 -32.10 -10.28
CA GLY A 557 -3.73 -30.71 -10.13
C GLY A 557 -4.76 -29.65 -10.51
N PHE A 558 -5.78 -30.05 -11.26
CA PHE A 558 -6.81 -29.19 -11.85
C PHE A 558 -8.21 -29.77 -11.60
N ASP A 559 -9.19 -28.88 -11.48
CA ASP A 559 -10.59 -29.19 -11.20
C ASP A 559 -11.54 -28.34 -12.07
N GLU A 560 -12.84 -28.41 -11.79
CA GLU A 560 -13.86 -27.67 -12.55
C GLU A 560 -13.83 -26.15 -12.31
N VAL A 561 -13.19 -25.67 -11.24
CA VAL A 561 -12.92 -24.25 -11.03
C VAL A 561 -11.89 -23.77 -12.06
N ASP A 562 -10.81 -24.52 -12.26
CA ASP A 562 -9.80 -24.22 -13.29
C ASP A 562 -10.44 -24.19 -14.68
N ARG A 563 -11.22 -25.22 -15.04
CA ARG A 563 -11.94 -25.30 -16.33
C ARG A 563 -12.72 -24.02 -16.60
N LYS A 564 -13.58 -23.63 -15.66
CA LYS A 564 -14.48 -22.48 -15.82
C LYS A 564 -13.70 -21.19 -16.09
N TYR A 565 -12.72 -20.87 -15.25
CA TYR A 565 -12.01 -19.59 -15.35
C TYR A 565 -11.04 -19.54 -16.53
N LEU A 566 -10.40 -20.67 -16.89
CA LEU A 566 -9.56 -20.74 -18.07
C LEU A 566 -10.38 -20.65 -19.37
N GLU A 567 -11.63 -21.17 -19.39
CA GLU A 567 -12.55 -20.94 -20.51
C GLU A 567 -12.96 -19.47 -20.65
N ASP A 568 -13.16 -18.76 -19.54
CA ASP A 568 -13.42 -17.33 -19.56
C ASP A 568 -12.19 -16.52 -20.01
N LEU A 569 -10.99 -16.93 -19.61
CA LEU A 569 -9.73 -16.35 -20.10
C LEU A 569 -9.54 -16.60 -21.60
N ALA A 570 -9.88 -17.80 -22.09
CA ALA A 570 -9.80 -18.14 -23.51
C ALA A 570 -10.73 -17.26 -24.35
N LYS A 571 -11.96 -16.96 -23.87
CA LYS A 571 -12.88 -16.02 -24.54
C LYS A 571 -12.29 -14.60 -24.60
N LEU A 572 -11.75 -14.11 -23.48
CA LEU A 572 -11.10 -12.80 -23.43
C LEU A 572 -9.97 -12.69 -24.47
N LEU A 573 -9.11 -13.70 -24.57
CA LEU A 573 -8.01 -13.72 -25.53
C LEU A 573 -8.48 -13.84 -26.99
N ALA A 574 -9.56 -14.58 -27.24
CA ALA A 574 -10.18 -14.69 -28.55
C ALA A 574 -10.69 -13.33 -29.06
N GLU A 575 -11.28 -12.51 -28.18
CA GLU A 575 -11.83 -11.20 -28.50
C GLU A 575 -10.76 -10.09 -28.58
N ALA A 576 -9.74 -10.20 -27.72
CA ALA A 576 -8.70 -9.18 -27.60
C ALA A 576 -7.64 -9.26 -28.72
N CYS A 577 -7.40 -10.42 -29.32
CA CYS A 577 -6.33 -10.59 -30.30
C CYS A 577 -6.84 -10.61 -31.76
N ASP A 578 -6.04 -10.11 -32.68
CA ASP A 578 -6.21 -10.27 -34.12
C ASP A 578 -5.52 -11.56 -34.58
N TRP A 579 -6.31 -12.47 -35.16
CA TRP A 579 -5.93 -13.86 -35.46
C TRP A 579 -5.74 -14.15 -36.94
#